data_AF-A0A849TPA2-F1
#
_entry.id   AF-A0A849TPA2-F1
#
_cell.length_a   1.000
_cell.length_b   1.000
_cell.length_c   1.000
_cell.angle_alpha   90.00
_cell.angle_beta   90.00
_cell.angle_gamma   90.00
#
_symmetry.space_group_name_H-M   'P 1'
#
loop_
_entity.id
_entity.type
_entity.pdbx_description
1 polymer ?
#
loop_
_entity_poly.entity_id
_entity_poly.type
_entity_poly.pdbx_seq_one_letter_code
_entity_poly.pdbx_strand_id
1 'polypeptide(L)'
;MSGQTLVTGADTAMVIALSAAMGGFKPVTTVDLTINYIRPVTKADAIITAKVMRLGRSLAFLTTEITEAGSIKPSAFATGTYAIPAQ
;
A
#
# COMPACT_ATOMS: atom_id res chain seq x y z
N MET A 1 10.42 8.04 -11.37
CA MET A 1 8.95 7.85 -11.24
C MET A 1 8.30 9.09 -10.65
N SER A 2 7.04 9.38 -10.99
CA SER A 2 6.31 10.46 -10.33
C SER A 2 5.80 9.99 -8.96
N GLY A 3 5.55 10.94 -8.04
CA GLY A 3 4.94 10.62 -6.75
C GLY A 3 3.57 9.94 -6.91
N GLN A 4 2.78 10.40 -7.87
CA GLN A 4 1.46 9.81 -8.15
C GLN A 4 1.55 8.33 -8.53
N THR A 5 2.53 7.94 -9.35
CA THR A 5 2.73 6.52 -9.68
C THR A 5 3.04 5.68 -8.44
N LEU A 6 3.85 6.21 -7.50
CA LEU A 6 4.16 5.52 -6.24
C LEU A 6 2.92 5.40 -5.35
N VAL A 7 2.08 6.43 -5.26
CA VAL A 7 0.81 6.40 -4.52
C VAL A 7 -0.13 5.36 -5.09
N THR A 8 -0.34 5.36 -6.41
CA THR A 8 -1.22 4.38 -7.08
C THR A 8 -0.70 2.96 -6.90
N GLY A 9 0.61 2.76 -6.99
CA GLY A 9 1.24 1.46 -6.73
C GLY A 9 1.04 1.00 -5.29
N ALA A 10 1.18 1.90 -4.32
CA ALA A 10 0.98 1.59 -2.91
C ALA A 10 -0.47 1.18 -2.62
N ASP A 11 -1.44 1.94 -3.13
CA ASP A 11 -2.88 1.63 -2.99
C ASP A 11 -3.21 0.28 -3.61
N THR A 12 -2.71 0.01 -4.82
CA THR A 12 -2.91 -1.26 -5.51
C THR A 12 -2.33 -2.43 -4.72
N ALA A 13 -1.09 -2.31 -4.24
CA ALA A 13 -0.44 -3.36 -3.44
C ALA A 13 -1.19 -3.62 -2.13
N MET A 14 -1.68 -2.57 -1.48
CA MET A 14 -2.50 -2.68 -0.27
C MET A 14 -3.82 -3.41 -0.53
N VAL A 15 -4.54 -3.09 -1.61
CA VAL A 15 -5.80 -3.78 -1.95
C VAL A 15 -5.56 -5.24 -2.30
N ILE A 16 -4.46 -5.59 -2.97
CA ILE A 16 -4.07 -6.98 -3.25
C ILE A 16 -3.77 -7.71 -1.93
N ALA A 17 -2.97 -7.13 -1.05
CA ALA A 17 -2.64 -7.73 0.25
C ALA A 17 -3.89 -7.92 1.13
N LEU A 18 -4.78 -6.94 1.14
CA LEU A 18 -6.06 -7.02 1.85
C LEU A 18 -6.96 -8.11 1.28
N SER A 19 -7.05 -8.21 -0.05
CA SER A 19 -7.80 -9.27 -0.73
C SER A 19 -7.29 -10.66 -0.37
N ALA A 20 -5.96 -10.84 -0.35
CA ALA A 20 -5.37 -12.10 0.10
C ALA A 20 -5.72 -12.41 1.57
N ALA A 21 -5.65 -11.41 2.46
CA ALA A 21 -5.98 -11.58 3.88
C ALA A 21 -7.47 -11.88 4.14
N MET A 22 -8.37 -11.40 3.28
CA MET A 22 -9.81 -11.68 3.36
C MET A 22 -10.22 -13.02 2.72
N GLY A 23 -9.27 -13.79 2.17
CA GLY A 23 -9.53 -15.05 1.48
C GLY A 23 -10.07 -14.87 0.04
N GLY A 24 -9.93 -13.68 -0.53
CA GLY A 24 -10.42 -13.34 -1.86
C GLY A 24 -10.75 -11.85 -1.99
N PHE A 25 -10.91 -11.39 -3.23
CA PHE A 25 -11.30 -10.01 -3.48
C PHE A 25 -12.71 -9.75 -2.94
N LYS A 26 -12.82 -8.71 -2.10
CA LYS A 26 -14.10 -8.12 -1.69
C LYS A 26 -14.00 -6.61 -1.96
N PRO A 27 -15.06 -5.97 -2.46
CA PRO A 27 -15.06 -4.52 -2.63
C PRO A 27 -14.74 -3.82 -1.32
N VAL A 28 -13.79 -2.90 -1.36
CA VAL A 28 -13.39 -2.04 -0.24
C VAL A 28 -13.29 -0.61 -0.74
N THR A 29 -13.48 0.34 0.16
CA THR A 29 -13.35 1.77 -0.14
C THR A 29 -12.13 2.32 0.58
N THR A 30 -11.22 2.98 -0.14
CA THR A 30 -10.10 3.71 0.47
C THR A 30 -10.65 4.88 1.29
N VAL A 31 -10.42 4.87 2.61
CA VAL A 31 -10.84 5.92 3.55
C VAL A 31 -9.77 7.00 3.63
N ASP A 32 -8.52 6.58 3.78
CA ASP A 32 -7.36 7.45 3.73
C ASP A 32 -6.16 6.70 3.14
N LEU A 33 -5.27 7.46 2.52
CA LEU A 33 -3.97 7.00 2.03
C LEU A 33 -2.97 8.14 2.18
N THR A 34 -1.95 7.91 2.99
CA THR A 34 -0.87 8.89 3.24
C THR A 34 0.45 8.28 2.80
N ILE A 35 1.25 9.03 2.03
CA ILE A 35 2.60 8.62 1.63
C ILE A 35 3.62 9.66 2.08
N ASN A 36 4.78 9.19 2.53
CA ASN A 36 5.92 10.00 2.90
C ASN A 36 7.09 9.64 1.98
N TYR A 37 7.62 10.61 1.25
CA TYR A 37 8.75 10.43 0.34
C TYR A 37 10.05 10.81 1.04
N ILE A 38 11.01 9.89 1.03
CA ILE A 38 12.32 10.05 1.69
C ILE A 38 13.42 10.19 0.64
N ARG A 39 13.35 9.39 -0.42
CA ARG A 39 14.34 9.38 -1.51
C ARG A 39 13.66 9.18 -2.86
N PRO A 40 14.21 9.74 -3.93
CA PRO A 40 13.64 9.57 -5.26
C PRO A 40 13.93 8.17 -5.81
N VAL A 41 12.97 7.59 -6.55
CA VAL A 41 13.17 6.39 -7.38
C VAL A 41 13.44 6.83 -8.81
N THR A 42 14.67 6.61 -9.31
CA THR A 42 15.18 7.32 -10.49
C THR A 42 15.70 6.41 -11.60
N LYS A 43 16.26 5.25 -11.26
CA LYS A 43 17.05 4.42 -12.19
C LYS A 43 16.52 3.00 -12.35
N ALA A 44 15.58 2.58 -11.50
CA ALA A 44 15.02 1.24 -11.52
C ALA A 44 13.55 1.21 -11.06
N ASP A 45 12.98 0.01 -11.04
CA ASP A 45 11.62 -0.24 -10.57
C ASP A 45 11.46 0.06 -9.08
N ALA A 46 10.25 0.48 -8.70
CA ALA A 46 9.86 0.53 -7.30
C ALA A 46 9.34 -0.83 -6.85
N ILE A 47 9.95 -1.38 -5.80
CA ILE A 47 9.48 -2.58 -5.12
C ILE A 47 8.62 -2.15 -3.93
N ILE A 48 7.35 -2.55 -3.95
CA ILE A 48 6.35 -2.17 -2.95
C ILE A 48 5.98 -3.39 -2.12
N THR A 49 6.27 -3.34 -0.83
CA THR A 49 5.91 -4.39 0.13
C THR A 49 4.75 -3.90 0.98
N ALA A 50 3.56 -4.46 0.78
CA ALA A 50 2.37 -4.14 1.55
C ALA A 50 2.17 -5.13 2.72
N LYS A 51 1.71 -4.62 3.86
CA LYS A 51 1.40 -5.42 5.05
C LYS A 51 0.05 -5.03 5.63
N VAL A 52 -0.78 -6.03 5.90
CA VAL A 52 -2.00 -5.85 6.70
C VAL A 52 -1.60 -5.77 8.17
N MET A 53 -1.80 -4.60 8.79
CA MET A 53 -1.50 -4.39 10.20
C MET A 53 -2.66 -4.83 11.08
N ARG A 54 -3.89 -4.58 10.64
CA ARG A 54 -5.11 -5.01 11.32
C ARG A 54 -6.23 -5.22 10.31
N LEU A 55 -6.85 -6.39 10.35
CA LEU A 55 -8.09 -6.69 9.62
C LEU A 55 -9.25 -6.72 10.63
N GLY A 56 -10.03 -5.64 10.67
CA GLY A 56 -11.22 -5.54 11.50
C GLY A 56 -12.50 -5.95 10.76
N ARG A 57 -13.65 -5.76 11.41
CA ARG A 57 -14.97 -6.02 10.80
C ARG A 57 -15.36 -4.98 9.74
N SER A 58 -15.10 -3.70 10.02
CA SER A 58 -15.51 -2.57 9.16
C SER A 58 -14.34 -1.76 8.60
N LEU A 59 -13.13 -1.95 9.14
CA LEU A 59 -11.93 -1.24 8.72
C LEU A 59 -10.73 -2.20 8.67
N ALA A 60 -9.86 -2.00 7.69
CA ALA A 60 -8.54 -2.56 7.65
C ALA A 60 -7.49 -1.44 7.62
N PHE A 61 -6.39 -1.66 8.33
CA PHE A 61 -5.24 -0.75 8.37
C PHE A 61 -4.03 -1.43 7.76
N LEU A 62 -3.41 -0.78 6.80
CA LEU A 62 -2.28 -1.31 6.04
C LEU A 62 -1.10 -0.34 6.01
N THR A 63 0.08 -0.90 5.85
CA THR A 63 1.32 -0.15 5.63
C THR A 63 2.02 -0.67 4.39
N THR A 64 2.84 0.19 3.78
CA THR A 64 3.78 -0.20 2.74
C THR A 64 5.16 0.37 3.01
N GLU A 65 6.16 -0.39 2.63
CA GLU A 65 7.52 0.09 2.42
C GLU A 65 7.83 0.03 0.92
N ILE A 66 8.38 1.12 0.38
CA ILE A 66 8.74 1.24 -1.03
C ILE A 66 10.23 1.43 -1.15
N THR A 67 10.89 0.57 -1.93
CA THR A 67 12.34 0.59 -2.19
C THR A 67 12.59 0.67 -3.70
N GLU A 68 13.73 1.25 -4.09
CA GLU A 68 14.23 1.11 -5.47
C GLU A 68 14.88 -0.27 -5.63
N ALA A 69 14.60 -0.97 -6.73
CA ALA A 69 15.18 -2.30 -6.98
C ALA A 69 16.71 -2.26 -6.90
N GLY A 70 17.29 -3.18 -6.11
CA GLY A 70 18.73 -3.22 -5.81
C GLY A 70 19.18 -2.32 -4.66
N SER A 71 18.28 -1.54 -4.06
CA SER A 71 18.55 -0.75 -2.85
C SER A 71 17.84 -1.35 -1.64
N ILE A 72 18.52 -1.37 -0.49
CA ILE A 72 17.91 -1.68 0.82
C ILE A 72 17.39 -0.44 1.55
N LYS A 73 17.61 0.75 0.98
CA LYS A 73 17.19 2.02 1.60
C LYS A 73 15.76 2.33 1.17
N PRO A 74 14.85 2.62 2.11
CA PRO A 74 13.49 3.00 1.76
C PRO A 74 13.47 4.33 1.02
N SER A 75 12.66 4.36 -0.03
CA SER A 75 12.37 5.53 -0.86
C SER A 75 11.11 6.23 -0.40
N ALA A 76 10.10 5.47 0.03
CA ALA A 76 8.88 6.00 0.60
C ALA A 76 8.19 4.99 1.53
N PHE A 77 7.31 5.48 2.39
CA PHE A 77 6.40 4.68 3.19
C PHE A 77 4.98 5.20 3.01
N ALA A 78 4.00 4.29 2.93
CA ALA A 78 2.60 4.69 2.93
C ALA A 78 1.80 3.95 4.00
N THR A 79 0.80 4.63 4.54
CA THR A 79 -0.25 4.05 5.40
C THR A 79 -1.58 4.22 4.68
N GLY A 80 -2.44 3.22 4.79
CA GLY A 80 -3.79 3.29 4.22
C GLY A 80 -4.82 2.64 5.13
N THR A 81 -6.01 3.23 5.17
CA THR A 81 -7.18 2.66 5.82
C THR A 81 -8.25 2.37 4.77
N TYR A 82 -8.84 1.19 4.85
CA TYR A 82 -9.88 0.73 3.92
C TYR A 82 -11.14 0.36 4.69
N ALA A 83 -12.28 0.89 4.25
CA ALA A 83 -13.58 0.48 4.73
C ALA A 83 -13.99 -0.85 4.09
N ILE A 84 -14.44 -1.77 4.95
CA ILE A 84 -14.98 -3.07 4.58
C ILE A 84 -16.50 -2.99 4.73
N PRO A 85 -17.26 -3.04 3.63
CA PRO A 85 -18.72 -3.04 3.69
C PRO A 85 -19.25 -4.21 4.52
N ALA A 86 -20.32 -3.98 5.27
CA ALA A 86 -21.06 -5.08 5.88
C ALA A 86 -21.65 -5.96 4.77
N GLN A 87 -21.46 -7.27 4.89
CA GLN A 87 -22.17 -8.26 4.08
C GLN A 87 -23.59 -8.46 4.59
#